data_AF-A0A7W3T321-F1
#
_entry.id   AF-A0A7W3T321-F1
#
_cell.length_a   1.000
_cell.length_b   1.000
_cell.length_c   1.000
_cell.angle_alpha   90.00
_cell.angle_beta   90.00
_cell.angle_gamma   90.00
#
_symmetry.space_group_name_H-M   'P 1'
#
loop_
_entity.id
_entity.type
_entity.pdbx_description
1 polymer ?
#
loop_
_entity_poly.entity_id
_entity_poly.type
_entity_poly.pdbx_seq_one_letter_code
_entity_poly.pdbx_strand_id
1 'polypeptide(L)'
;RVLARAERVAAGEWGAGRMEMTVISLRSDLIAWYERRGYRRTGRMTPFPYGDPRFGLPRRPDLRFETLVKDLSAAGTRILRP
;
A
#
# COMPACT_ATOMS: atom_id res chain seq x y z
N ARG A 1 10.43 -0.50 -9.98
CA ARG A 1 11.31 0.63 -9.63
C ARG A 1 10.57 1.73 -8.85
N VAL A 2 9.36 2.12 -9.25
CA VAL A 2 8.55 3.16 -8.56
C VAL A 2 8.27 2.83 -7.10
N LEU A 3 7.70 1.66 -6.79
CA LEU A 3 7.35 1.30 -5.41
C LEU A 3 8.53 1.37 -4.43
N ALA A 4 9.67 0.76 -4.80
CA ALA A 4 10.86 0.77 -3.96
C ALA A 4 11.42 2.19 -3.75
N ARG A 5 11.25 3.11 -4.71
CA ARG A 5 11.63 4.51 -4.52
C ARG A 5 10.68 5.21 -3.56
N ALA A 6 9.37 4.98 -3.69
CA ALA A 6 8.36 5.52 -2.77
C ALA A 6 8.62 5.08 -1.33
N GLU A 7 8.90 3.78 -1.11
CA GLU A 7 9.25 3.24 0.22
C GLU A 7 10.49 3.92 0.82
N ARG A 8 11.54 4.13 0.01
CA ARG A 8 12.76 4.82 0.47
C ARG A 8 12.51 6.29 0.83
N VAL A 9 11.73 7.01 0.03
CA VAL A 9 11.39 8.41 0.30
C VAL A 9 10.53 8.52 1.55
N ALA A 10 9.49 7.68 1.67
CA ALA A 10 8.63 7.66 2.85
C ALA A 10 9.42 7.37 4.13
N ALA A 11 10.31 6.38 4.11
CA ALA A 11 11.14 6.06 5.28
C ALA A 11 12.20 7.13 5.58
N GLY A 12 12.96 7.56 4.56
CA GLY A 12 14.16 8.38 4.75
C GLY A 12 13.90 9.88 4.80
N GLU A 13 12.99 10.40 3.98
CA GLU A 13 12.72 11.83 3.87
C GLU A 13 11.54 12.25 4.76
N TRP A 14 10.52 11.39 4.91
CA TRP A 14 9.34 11.69 5.73
C TRP A 14 9.37 11.05 7.12
N GLY A 15 10.32 10.15 7.39
CA GLY A 15 10.41 9.44 8.67
C GLY A 15 9.22 8.51 8.93
N ALA A 16 8.51 8.06 7.89
CA ALA A 16 7.36 7.20 8.06
C ALA A 16 7.79 5.78 8.49
N GLY A 17 7.21 5.27 9.58
CA GLY A 17 7.45 3.90 10.06
C GLY A 17 6.62 2.83 9.34
N ARG A 18 5.63 3.22 8.53
CA ARG A 18 4.73 2.31 7.82
C ARG A 18 4.25 2.94 6.51
N MET A 19 4.07 2.10 5.49
CA MET A 19 3.36 2.43 4.27
C MET A 19 2.04 1.65 4.21
N GLU A 20 0.95 2.35 3.96
CA GLU A 20 -0.39 1.76 3.75
C GLU A 20 -0.84 2.02 2.31
N MET A 21 -1.58 1.07 1.74
CA MET A 21 -2.21 1.23 0.43
C MET A 21 -3.54 0.48 0.37
N THR A 22 -4.46 0.96 -0.46
CA THR A 22 -5.72 0.29 -0.78
C THR A 22 -5.64 -0.35 -2.16
N VAL A 23 -6.00 -1.63 -2.26
CA VAL A 23 -5.97 -2.41 -3.52
C VAL A 23 -7.33 -3.05 -3.74
N ILE A 24 -7.81 -3.11 -4.98
CA ILE A 24 -9.04 -3.85 -5.30
C ILE A 24 -8.85 -5.32 -4.90
N SER A 25 -9.68 -5.80 -3.98
CA SER A 25 -9.60 -7.13 -3.35
C SER A 25 -9.66 -8.29 -4.37
N LEU A 26 -10.36 -8.10 -5.48
CA LEU A 26 -10.44 -9.09 -6.58
C LEU A 26 -9.14 -9.24 -7.38
N ARG A 27 -8.15 -8.36 -7.20
CA ARG A 27 -6.86 -8.43 -7.91
C ARG A 27 -5.84 -9.30 -7.18
N SER A 28 -6.14 -10.59 -7.04
CA SER A 28 -5.28 -11.58 -6.36
C SER A 28 -3.81 -11.52 -6.79
N ASP A 29 -3.53 -11.47 -8.09
CA ASP A 29 -2.16 -11.44 -8.61
C ASP A 29 -1.38 -10.19 -8.19
N LEU A 30 -2.06 -9.04 -8.16
CA LEU A 30 -1.47 -7.79 -7.70
C LEU A 30 -1.19 -7.86 -6.20
N ILE A 31 -2.13 -8.38 -5.43
CA ILE A 31 -1.97 -8.53 -3.98
C ILE A 31 -0.78 -9.46 -3.70
N ALA A 32 -0.71 -10.61 -4.36
CA ALA A 32 0.42 -11.53 -4.24
C ALA A 32 1.76 -10.88 -4.63
N TRP A 33 1.75 -9.97 -5.62
CA TRP A 33 2.93 -9.19 -6.00
C TRP A 33 3.40 -8.23 -4.89
N TYR A 34 2.47 -7.63 -4.15
CA TYR A 34 2.76 -6.80 -2.97
C TYR A 34 3.21 -7.65 -1.77
N GLU A 35 2.60 -8.81 -1.55
CA GLU A 35 2.97 -9.74 -0.48
C GLU A 35 4.44 -10.20 -0.60
N ARG A 36 4.88 -10.56 -1.81
CA ARG A 36 6.29 -10.88 -2.11
C ARG A 36 7.26 -9.72 -1.83
N ARG A 37 6.76 -8.49 -1.64
CA ARG A 37 7.54 -7.28 -1.35
C ARG A 37 7.43 -6.84 0.11
N GLY A 38 6.82 -7.67 0.96
CA GLY A 38 6.71 -7.45 2.40
C GLY A 38 5.45 -6.71 2.84
N TYR A 39 4.49 -6.47 1.93
CA TYR A 39 3.18 -6.00 2.35
C TYR A 39 2.37 -7.16 2.93
N ARG A 40 1.51 -6.86 3.89
CA ARG A 40 0.60 -7.80 4.51
C ARG A 40 -0.83 -7.30 4.39
N ARG A 41 -1.74 -8.22 4.10
CA ARG A 41 -3.18 -7.96 4.20
C ARG A 41 -3.54 -7.61 5.64
N THR A 42 -4.35 -6.57 5.80
CA THR A 42 -4.92 -6.22 7.12
C THR A 42 -6.30 -6.81 7.35
N GLY A 43 -6.96 -7.30 6.29
CA GLY A 43 -8.38 -7.66 6.31
C GLY A 43 -9.34 -6.46 6.40
N ARG A 44 -8.84 -5.22 6.50
CA ARG A 44 -9.69 -4.03 6.48
C ARG A 44 -10.18 -3.78 5.06
N MET A 45 -11.50 -3.81 4.89
CA MET A 45 -12.16 -3.62 3.61
C MET A 45 -12.90 -2.28 3.58
N THR A 46 -12.78 -1.54 2.48
CA THR A 46 -13.59 -0.33 2.24
C THR A 46 -14.35 -0.44 0.92
N PRO A 47 -15.57 0.13 0.82
CA PRO A 47 -16.35 0.10 -0.41
C PRO A 47 -15.63 0.84 -1.53
N PHE A 48 -15.71 0.32 -2.75
CA PHE A 48 -15.28 1.05 -3.93
C PHE A 48 -16.26 2.20 -4.19
N PRO A 49 -15.79 3.43 -4.51
CA PRO A 49 -16.68 4.56 -4.80
C PRO A 49 -17.34 4.38 -6.17
N TYR A 50 -18.53 3.78 -6.17
CA TYR A 50 -19.37 3.67 -7.36
C TYR A 50 -19.90 5.05 -7.78
N GLY A 51 -19.89 5.33 -9.08
CA GLY A 51 -20.44 6.57 -9.63
C GLY A 51 -19.50 7.78 -9.59
N ASP A 52 -18.25 7.64 -9.11
CA ASP A 52 -17.23 8.68 -9.27
C ASP A 52 -16.43 8.46 -10.57
N PRO A 53 -16.59 9.32 -11.59
CA PRO A 53 -15.97 9.15 -12.90
C PRO A 53 -14.43 9.17 -12.86
N ARG A 54 -13.80 9.67 -11.78
CA ARG A 54 -12.34 9.62 -11.60
C ARG A 54 -11.79 8.21 -11.46
N PHE A 55 -12.64 7.23 -11.15
CA PHE A 55 -12.26 5.84 -10.89
C PHE A 55 -12.61 4.90 -12.05
N GLY A 56 -13.07 5.45 -13.18
CA GLY A 56 -13.59 4.70 -14.32
C GLY A 56 -14.98 4.12 -14.08
N LEU A 57 -15.58 3.53 -15.11
CA LEU A 57 -16.88 2.86 -14.99
C LEU A 57 -16.66 1.42 -14.51
N PRO A 58 -17.01 1.08 -13.26
CA PRO A 58 -16.79 -0.26 -12.74
C PRO A 58 -17.68 -1.26 -13.48
N ARG A 59 -17.05 -2.31 -14.04
CA ARG A 59 -17.73 -3.38 -14.77
C ARG A 59 -18.45 -4.39 -13.88
N ARG A 60 -18.33 -4.23 -12.55
CA ARG A 60 -18.90 -5.13 -11.54
C ARG A 60 -19.38 -4.38 -10.30
N PRO A 61 -20.45 -4.83 -9.63
CA PRO A 61 -21.04 -4.18 -8.45
C PRO A 61 -20.44 -4.59 -7.10
N ASP A 62 -19.46 -5.50 -7.07
CA ASP A 62 -18.89 -6.11 -5.85
C ASP A 62 -17.46 -5.66 -5.51
N LEU A 63 -16.98 -4.57 -6.11
CA LEU A 63 -15.64 -4.03 -5.88
C LEU A 63 -15.51 -3.50 -4.45
N ARG A 64 -14.43 -3.93 -3.79
CA ARG A 64 -14.00 -3.44 -2.48
C ARG A 64 -12.50 -3.25 -2.51
N PHE A 65 -12.02 -2.21 -1.84
CA PHE A 65 -10.62 -2.10 -1.52
C PHE A 65 -10.30 -2.93 -0.28
N GLU A 66 -9.12 -3.52 -0.27
CA GLU A 66 -8.47 -4.10 0.90
C GLU A 66 -7.24 -3.27 1.23
N THR A 67 -7.03 -2.98 2.51
CA THR A 67 -5.82 -2.27 2.97
C THR A 67 -4.67 -3.26 3.14
N LEU A 68 -3.54 -2.96 2.50
CA LEU A 68 -2.26 -3.63 2.70
C LEU A 68 -1.29 -2.71 3.44
N VAL A 69 -0.46 -3.28 4.31
CA VAL A 69 0.53 -2.54 5.12
C VAL A 69 1.91 -3.14 4.99
N LYS A 70 2.94 -2.30 4.98
CA LYS A 70 4.33 -2.70 5.14
C LYS A 70 4.99 -1.79 6.17
N ASP A 71 5.57 -2.40 7.20
CA ASP A 71 6.38 -1.65 8.16
C ASP A 71 7.69 -1.26 7.46
N LEU A 72 7.99 0.03 7.45
CA LEU A 72 9.20 0.59 6.86
C LEU A 72 10.25 0.64 7.97
N SER A 73 10.87 -0.50 8.28
CA SER A 73 12.00 -0.49 9.21
C SER A 73 13.07 0.46 8.66
N ALA A 74 13.48 1.45 9.44
CA ALA A 74 14.59 2.32 9.08
C ALA A 74 15.83 1.44 8.91
N ALA A 75 16.18 1.11 7.66
CA ALA A 75 17.48 0.58 7.33
C ALA A 75 18.48 1.72 7.51
N GLY A 76 18.90 1.93 8.76
CA GLY A 76 19.79 3.01 9.16
C GLY A 76 19.37 3.63 10.48
N THR A 77 19.61 2.91 11.58
CA THR A 77 19.90 3.55 12.87
C THR A 77 21.05 4.53 12.65
N ARG A 78 20.75 5.80 12.37
CA ARG A 78 21.70 6.89 12.50
C ARG A 78 21.53 7.47 13.89
N ILE A 79 21.97 6.71 14.90
CA ILE A 79 22.32 7.30 16.18
C ILE A 79 23.67 7.96 15.96
N LEU A 80 23.65 9.20 15.47
CA LEU A 80 24.69 10.16 15.80
C LEU A 80 24.23 10.79 17.10
N ARG A 81 24.87 10.41 18.21
CA ARG A 81 24.87 11.22 19.43
C ARG A 81 26.28 11.80 19.62
N PRO A 82 26.39 13.05 20.08
CA PRO A 82 27.64 13.77 20.27
C PRO A 82 28.54 13.12 21.32
#